data_AF-A0A2M9T8K8-F1
#
_entry.id   AF-A0A2M9T8K8-F1
#
_cell.length_a   1.000
_cell.length_b   1.000
_cell.length_c   1.000
_cell.angle_alpha   90.00
_cell.angle_beta   90.00
_cell.angle_gamma   90.00
#
_symmetry.space_group_name_H-M   'P 1'
#
loop_
_entity.id
_entity.type
_entity.pdbx_description
1 polymer ?
#
loop_
_entity_poly.entity_id
_entity_poly.type
_entity_poly.pdbx_seq_one_letter_code
_entity_poly.pdbx_strand_id
1 'polypeptide(L)'
;MNAYFWDGETVIWPKADMLKGTMMSIIQRQLERLDIPQRHEAITLKRLGELSGAAVMNSWTPGIPVTAIASNVIEEARQFINLLHKAYEAEPANFP
;
A
#
# COMPACT_ATOMS: atom_id res chain seq x y z
N MET A 1 -6.54 10.59 0.57
CA MET A 1 -6.05 9.45 1.36
C MET A 1 -6.47 8.19 0.64
N ASN A 2 -5.58 7.22 0.48
CA ASN A 2 -5.85 5.95 -0.19
C ASN A 2 -5.45 4.79 0.71
N ALA A 3 -6.22 3.70 0.67
CA ALA A 3 -5.88 2.44 1.34
C ALA A 3 -5.36 1.43 0.33
N TYR A 4 -4.45 0.57 0.77
CA TYR A 4 -3.91 -0.51 -0.04
C TYR A 4 -3.35 -1.62 0.88
N PHE A 5 -3.18 -2.81 0.31
CA PHE A 5 -3.06 -4.04 1.07
C PHE A 5 -1.86 -4.88 0.66
N TRP A 6 -1.55 -5.88 1.48
CA TRP A 6 -0.44 -6.80 1.30
C TRP A 6 -0.89 -8.22 1.57
N ASP A 7 -0.52 -9.18 0.74
CA ASP A 7 -0.77 -10.61 0.97
C ASP A 7 0.46 -11.36 1.51
N GLY A 8 1.62 -10.72 1.58
CA GLY A 8 2.89 -11.36 1.93
C GLY A 8 3.96 -11.16 0.86
N GLU A 9 3.55 -10.89 -0.38
CA GLU A 9 4.44 -10.80 -1.54
C GLU A 9 4.05 -9.70 -2.54
N THR A 10 2.77 -9.41 -2.67
CA THR A 10 2.23 -8.46 -3.66
C THR A 10 1.51 -7.30 -3.00
N VAL A 11 1.77 -6.08 -3.49
CA VAL A 11 0.98 -4.90 -3.12
C VAL A 11 -0.33 -4.89 -3.90
N ILE A 12 -1.44 -4.80 -3.17
CA ILE A 12 -2.79 -4.87 -3.74
C ILE A 12 -3.47 -3.50 -3.65
N TRP A 13 -3.77 -2.96 -4.81
CA TRP A 13 -4.48 -1.70 -5.00
C TRP A 13 -5.99 -1.97 -5.14
N PRO A 14 -6.85 -1.42 -4.28
CA PRO A 14 -8.29 -1.63 -4.40
C PRO A 14 -8.85 -1.10 -5.72
N LYS A 15 -9.66 -1.90 -6.41
CA LYS A 15 -10.50 -1.43 -7.52
C LYS A 15 -11.69 -0.65 -6.96
N ALA A 16 -11.45 0.57 -6.53
CA ALA A 16 -12.45 1.54 -6.10
C ALA A 16 -12.08 2.92 -6.64
N ASP A 17 -12.94 3.92 -6.44
CA ASP A 17 -12.61 5.32 -6.71
C ASP A 17 -11.51 5.80 -5.75
N MET A 18 -10.26 5.52 -6.12
CA MET A 18 -9.08 5.99 -5.42
C MET A 18 -8.68 7.36 -5.96
N LEU A 19 -8.24 8.25 -5.07
CA LEU A 19 -7.64 9.50 -5.49
C LEU A 19 -6.30 9.18 -6.17
N LYS A 20 -6.21 9.36 -7.49
CA LYS A 20 -4.92 9.26 -8.20
C LYS A 20 -4.02 10.43 -7.79
N GLY A 21 -3.36 10.30 -6.64
CA GLY A 21 -2.47 11.31 -6.09
C GLY A 21 -1.00 11.01 -6.40
N THR A 22 -0.17 12.05 -6.43
CA THR A 22 1.27 11.97 -6.72
C THR A 22 2.00 10.92 -5.87
N MET A 23 1.67 10.82 -4.58
CA MET A 23 2.23 9.81 -3.67
C MET A 23 1.99 8.38 -4.18
N MET A 24 0.77 8.07 -4.64
CA MET A 24 0.44 6.74 -5.14
C MET A 24 1.26 6.40 -6.39
N SER A 25 1.40 7.34 -7.31
CA SER A 25 2.21 7.14 -8.53
C SER A 25 3.71 6.98 -8.23
N ILE A 26 4.23 7.69 -7.22
CA ILE A 26 5.61 7.51 -6.73
C ILE A 26 5.78 6.08 -6.19
N ILE A 27 4.91 5.67 -5.27
CA ILE A 27 4.99 4.33 -4.66
C ILE A 27 4.88 3.23 -5.72
N GLN A 28 3.92 3.32 -6.65
CA GLN A 28 3.77 2.33 -7.72
C GLN A 28 5.04 2.20 -8.56
N ARG A 29 5.61 3.32 -9.01
CA ARG A 29 6.85 3.33 -9.80
C ARG A 29 8.03 2.75 -9.02
N GLN A 30 8.16 3.08 -7.73
CA GLN A 30 9.30 2.64 -6.94
C GLN A 30 9.19 1.16 -6.54
N LEU A 31 7.96 0.67 -6.31
CA LEU A 31 7.72 -0.76 -6.15
C LEU A 31 8.06 -1.55 -7.42
N GLU A 32 7.73 -1.04 -8.61
CA GLU A 32 8.17 -1.63 -9.89
C GLU A 32 9.69 -1.70 -9.99
N ARG A 33 10.40 -0.64 -9.59
CA ARG A 33 11.87 -0.60 -9.61
C ARG A 33 12.52 -1.53 -8.57
N LEU A 34 11.82 -1.82 -7.49
CA LEU A 34 12.23 -2.76 -6.45
C LEU A 34 11.82 -4.20 -6.77
N ASP A 35 11.26 -4.46 -7.95
CA ASP A 35 10.75 -5.77 -8.40
C ASP A 35 9.69 -6.34 -7.44
N ILE A 36 8.89 -5.46 -6.83
CA ILE A 36 7.76 -5.87 -5.98
C ILE A 36 6.52 -6.02 -6.85
N PRO A 37 5.88 -7.21 -6.87
CA PRO A 37 4.64 -7.41 -7.59
C PRO A 37 3.54 -6.46 -7.13
N GLN A 38 2.74 -6.00 -8.08
CA GLN A 38 1.59 -5.14 -7.83
C GLN A 38 0.38 -5.60 -8.63
N ARG A 39 -0.81 -5.53 -8.03
CA ARG A 39 -2.06 -5.79 -8.75
C ARG A 39 -3.22 -4.94 -8.27
N HIS A 40 -4.20 -4.78 -9.15
CA HIS A 40 -5.47 -4.15 -8.80
C HIS A 40 -6.52 -5.23 -8.53
N GLU A 41 -7.20 -5.18 -7.40
CA GLU A 41 -8.15 -6.21 -6.94
C GLU A 41 -9.36 -5.57 -6.25
N ALA A 42 -10.56 -6.14 -6.43
CA ALA A 42 -11.72 -5.74 -5.65
C ALA A 42 -11.63 -6.36 -4.26
N ILE A 43 -11.56 -5.52 -3.21
CA ILE A 43 -11.37 -6.00 -1.84
C ILE A 43 -12.73 -6.23 -1.18
N THR A 44 -13.04 -7.50 -0.89
CA THR A 44 -14.21 -7.90 -0.09
C THR A 44 -13.83 -8.11 1.37
N LEU A 45 -14.80 -8.11 2.29
CA LEU A 45 -14.54 -8.43 3.71
C LEU A 45 -13.92 -9.82 3.89
N LYS A 46 -14.33 -10.81 3.10
CA LYS A 46 -13.72 -12.14 3.12
C LYS A 46 -12.25 -12.06 2.72
N ARG A 47 -11.95 -11.31 1.66
CA ARG A 47 -10.57 -11.14 1.18
C ARG A 47 -9.69 -10.46 2.22
N LEU A 48 -10.21 -9.47 2.96
CA LEU A 48 -9.47 -8.80 4.05
C LEU A 48 -8.91 -9.79 5.08
N GLY A 49 -9.66 -10.84 5.42
CA GLY A 49 -9.21 -11.87 6.37
C GLY A 49 -8.07 -12.76 5.86
N GLU A 50 -7.76 -12.69 4.56
CA GLU A 50 -6.68 -13.44 3.91
C GLU A 50 -5.44 -12.55 3.65
N LEU A 51 -5.51 -11.26 4.00
CA LEU A 51 -4.42 -10.30 3.78
C LEU A 51 -3.53 -10.22 5.00
N SER A 52 -2.23 -10.14 4.73
CA SER A 52 -1.17 -10.11 5.73
C SER A 52 -0.83 -8.68 6.17
N GLY A 53 -1.45 -7.66 5.58
CA GLY A 53 -1.22 -6.26 5.95
C GLY A 53 -2.14 -5.27 5.24
N ALA A 54 -2.34 -4.12 5.87
CA ALA A 54 -3.06 -2.99 5.31
C ALA A 54 -2.39 -1.67 5.71
N ALA A 55 -2.37 -0.72 4.78
CA ALA A 55 -1.82 0.61 5.02
C ALA A 55 -2.68 1.68 4.36
N VAL A 56 -2.68 2.88 4.95
CA VAL A 56 -3.19 4.09 4.30
C VAL A 56 -2.05 5.03 3.98
N MET A 57 -2.14 5.69 2.83
CA MET A 57 -1.26 6.79 2.43
C MET A 57 -2.02 8.10 2.37
N ASN A 58 -1.30 9.18 2.69
CA ASN A 58 -1.75 10.54 2.45
C ASN A 58 -0.61 11.34 1.79
N SER A 59 -0.77 12.66 1.70
CA SER A 59 0.23 13.53 1.06
C SER A 59 1.53 13.68 1.86
N TRP A 60 1.59 13.22 3.11
CA TRP A 60 2.73 13.39 4.01
C TRP A 60 3.44 12.09 4.38
N THR A 61 2.73 10.96 4.37
CA THR A 61 3.33 9.65 4.68
C THR A 61 2.90 8.58 3.68
N PRO A 62 3.86 7.76 3.22
CA PRO A 62 3.59 6.70 2.26
C PRO A 62 2.82 5.55 2.90
N GLY A 63 2.93 5.28 4.20
CA GLY A 63 2.27 4.12 4.83
C GLY A 63 2.03 4.30 6.33
N ILE A 64 0.77 4.44 6.73
CA ILE A 64 0.32 4.30 8.12
C ILE A 64 -0.33 2.92 8.25
N PRO A 65 0.10 2.07 9.21
CA PRO A 65 -0.47 0.74 9.38
C PRO A 65 -1.96 0.80 9.76
N VAL A 66 -2.74 -0.08 9.16
CA VAL A 66 -4.14 -0.33 9.53
C VAL A 66 -4.21 -1.69 10.18
N THR A 67 -4.54 -1.72 11.47
CA THR A 67 -4.59 -2.95 12.28
C THR A 67 -5.99 -3.54 12.39
N ALA A 68 -7.03 -2.83 11.94
CA ALA A 68 -8.38 -3.34 11.87
C ALA A 68 -9.23 -2.62 10.82
N ILE A 69 -10.10 -3.36 10.13
CA ILE A 69 -11.17 -2.84 9.27
C ILE A 69 -12.47 -3.54 9.63
N ALA A 70 -13.45 -2.74 10.08
CA ALA A 70 -14.67 -3.26 10.71
C ALA A 70 -14.32 -4.22 11.86
N SER A 71 -14.76 -5.48 11.80
CA SER A 71 -14.47 -6.50 12.81
C SER A 71 -13.26 -7.39 12.48
N ASN A 72 -12.56 -7.13 11.36
CA ASN A 72 -11.41 -7.93 10.95
C ASN A 72 -10.13 -7.28 11.47
N VAL A 73 -9.40 -8.02 12.32
CA VAL A 73 -8.05 -7.65 12.74
C VAL A 73 -7.08 -7.99 11.63
N ILE A 74 -6.18 -7.06 11.34
CA ILE A 74 -5.14 -7.20 10.33
C ILE A 74 -3.81 -7.09 11.06
N GLU A 75 -2.86 -7.96 10.73
CA GLU A 75 -1.53 -7.90 11.32
C GLU A 75 -0.86 -6.55 11.03
N GLU A 76 -0.19 -5.98 12.04
CA GLU A 76 0.66 -4.80 11.86
C GLU A 76 1.88 -5.22 11.04
N ALA A 77 1.72 -5.23 9.71
CA ALA A 77 2.71 -5.71 8.76
C ALA A 77 3.93 -4.78 8.69
N ARG A 78 4.80 -4.81 9.70
CA ARG A 78 5.96 -3.92 9.81
C ARG A 78 6.88 -3.99 8.59
N GLN A 79 7.06 -5.19 8.04
CA GLN A 79 7.84 -5.39 6.81
C GLN A 79 7.23 -4.64 5.62
N PHE A 80 5.91 -4.67 5.49
CA PHE A 80 5.19 -3.95 4.46
C PHE A 80 5.31 -2.43 4.66
N ILE A 81 5.14 -1.92 5.87
CA ILE A 81 5.34 -0.49 6.16
C ILE A 81 6.75 -0.05 5.82
N ASN A 82 7.77 -0.80 6.25
CA ASN A 82 9.17 -0.49 5.93
C ASN A 82 9.43 -0.50 4.42
N LEU A 83 8.83 -1.43 3.68
CA LEU A 83 8.92 -1.47 2.22
C LEU A 83 8.37 -0.20 1.57
N LEU A 84 7.25 0.32 2.07
CA LEU A 84 6.61 1.52 1.53
C LEU A 84 7.42 2.78 1.79
N HIS A 85 8.01 2.88 2.98
CA HIS A 85 8.95 3.95 3.29
C HIS A 85 10.20 3.86 2.42
N LYS A 86 10.76 2.66 2.23
CA LYS A 86 11.91 2.43 1.32
C LYS A 86 11.58 2.79 -0.12
N ALA A 87 10.38 2.44 -0.60
CA ALA A 87 9.93 2.80 -1.95
C ALA A 87 9.82 4.32 -2.09
N TYR A 88 9.25 5.02 -1.10
CA TYR A 88 9.17 6.48 -1.12
C TYR A 88 10.54 7.15 -1.08
N GLU A 89 11.44 6.71 -0.21
CA GLU A 89 12.81 7.25 -0.06
C GLU A 89 13.69 7.00 -1.29
N ALA A 90 13.38 5.97 -2.09
CA ALA A 90 14.05 5.70 -3.37
C ALA A 90 13.62 6.68 -4.50
N GLU A 91 12.63 7.53 -4.26
CA GLU A 91 12.24 8.57 -5.20
C GLU A 91 13.33 9.65 -5.30
N PRO A 92 13.86 9.95 -6.50
CA PRO A 92 14.88 10.97 -6.65
C PRO A 92 14.36 12.36 -6.24
N ALA A 93 15.19 13.14 -5.54
CA ALA A 93 14.87 14.50 -5.06
C ALA A 93 14.54 15.53 -6.17
N ASN A 94 14.68 15.13 -7.44
CA ASN A 94 14.55 16.00 -8.62
C ASN A 94 13.28 15.76 -9.44
N PHE A 95 12.25 15.11 -8.89
CA PHE A 95 10.98 15.03 -9.61
C PHE A 95 10.25 16.39 -9.58
N PRO A 96 9.86 16.96 -10.75
CA PRO A 96 9.14 18.22 -10.85
C PRO A 96 7.72 18.16 -10.27
#